data_AF-A0A3C0ZGL3-F1
#
_entry.id   AF-A0A3C0ZGL3-F1
#
_cell.length_a   1.000
_cell.length_b   1.000
_cell.length_c   1.000
_cell.angle_alpha   90.00
_cell.angle_beta   90.00
_cell.angle_gamma   90.00
#
_symmetry.space_group_name_H-M   'P 1'
#
loop_
_entity.id
_entity.type
_entity.pdbx_description
1 polymer ?
#
loop_
_entity_poly.entity_id
_entity_poly.type
_entity_poly.pdbx_seq_one_letter_code
_entity_poly.pdbx_strand_id
1 'polypeptide(L)' 'MVRKTFASSIFQNISPLVILFLLGALSLTSCEPDLKEVDRIANMKKEEAVDISRHVDIIYSDSTRVKANLTAPEMRIKHD' A
#
# COMPACT_ATOMS: atom_id res chain seq x y z
N MET A 1 -14.68 -38.78 -29.46
CA MET A 1 -13.26 -39.07 -29.80
C MET A 1 -12.73 -38.10 -30.87
N VAL A 2 -12.96 -36.78 -30.73
CA VAL A 2 -12.63 -35.77 -31.76
C VAL A 2 -11.76 -34.61 -31.20
N ARG A 3 -11.72 -34.42 -29.87
CA ARG A 3 -10.92 -33.36 -29.23
C ARG A 3 -9.41 -33.59 -29.22
N LYS A 4 -8.96 -34.85 -29.24
CA LYS A 4 -7.52 -35.18 -29.10
C LYS A 4 -6.69 -34.87 -30.36
N THR A 5 -7.31 -34.85 -31.54
CA THR A 5 -6.63 -34.60 -32.83
C THR A 5 -6.43 -33.12 -33.13
N PHE A 6 -7.25 -32.23 -32.57
CA PHE A 6 -7.13 -30.78 -32.83
C PHE A 6 -6.01 -30.12 -31.99
N ALA A 7 -5.76 -30.64 -30.78
CA ALA A 7 -4.68 -30.14 -29.93
C ALA A 7 -3.30 -30.53 -30.49
N SER A 8 -3.14 -31.74 -31.04
CA SER A 8 -1.84 -32.23 -31.51
C SER A 8 -1.28 -31.47 -32.71
N SER A 9 -2.12 -30.99 -33.63
CA SER A 9 -1.68 -30.21 -34.80
C SER A 9 -1.19 -28.81 -34.44
N ILE A 10 -1.76 -28.20 -33.39
CA ILE A 10 -1.32 -26.90 -32.86
C ILE A 10 0.08 -27.05 -32.25
N PHE A 11 0.32 -28.07 -31.43
CA PHE A 11 1.65 -28.31 -30.84
C PHE A 11 2.72 -28.69 -31.86
N GLN A 12 2.36 -29.31 -32.98
CA GLN A 12 3.32 -29.67 -34.04
C GLN A 12 3.81 -28.47 -34.88
N ASN A 13 3.05 -27.38 -34.95
CA ASN A 13 3.38 -26.20 -35.77
C ASN A 13 3.93 -25.02 -34.96
N ILE A 14 4.08 -25.14 -33.64
CA ILE A 14 4.62 -24.06 -32.81
C ILE A 14 6.15 -24.17 -32.83
N SER A 15 6.79 -23.16 -33.41
CA SER A 15 8.25 -23.01 -33.37
C SER A 15 8.75 -22.98 -31.91
N PRO A 16 9.85 -23.68 -31.58
CA PRO A 16 10.37 -23.76 -30.21
C PRO A 16 10.67 -22.38 -29.60
N LEU A 17 10.92 -21.36 -30.42
CA LEU A 17 11.11 -19.97 -30.00
C LEU A 17 9.85 -19.35 -29.36
N VAL A 18 8.66 -19.70 -29.87
CA VAL A 18 7.39 -19.14 -29.37
C VAL A 18 7.07 -19.67 -27.98
N ILE A 19 7.39 -20.96 -27.73
CA ILE A 19 7.22 -21.58 -26.41
C ILE A 19 8.17 -20.91 -25.40
N LEU A 20 9.42 -20.69 -25.79
CA LEU A 20 10.43 -20.03 -24.96
C LEU A 20 10.04 -18.59 -24.62
N PHE A 21 9.48 -17.87 -25.58
CA PHE A 21 8.98 -16.51 -25.39
C PHE A 21 7.78 -16.46 -24.43
N LEU A 22 6.82 -17.38 -24.57
CA LEU A 22 5.67 -17.49 -23.67
C LEU A 22 6.09 -17.84 -22.24
N LEU A 23 7.05 -18.76 -22.07
CA LEU A 23 7.56 -19.15 -20.76
C LEU A 23 8.31 -18.00 -20.07
N GLY A 24 9.06 -17.21 -20.85
CA GLY A 24 9.72 -16.00 -20.37
C GLY A 24 8.71 -14.93 -19.95
N ALA A 25 7.66 -14.70 -20.75
CA ALA A 25 6.62 -13.74 -20.43
C ALA A 25 5.87 -14.10 -19.13
N LEU A 26 5.54 -15.38 -18.92
CA LEU A 26 4.87 -15.85 -17.71
C LEU A 26 5.73 -15.65 -16.45
N SER A 27 7.04 -15.87 -16.57
CA SER A 27 8.00 -15.70 -15.47
C SER A 27 8.12 -14.26 -15.00
N LEU A 28 7.99 -13.28 -15.90
CA LEU A 28 8.00 -11.85 -15.55
C LEU A 28 6.74 -11.40 -14.80
N THR A 29 5.61 -12.09 -15.02
CA THR A 29 4.35 -11.80 -14.33
C THR A 29 4.21 -12.49 -12.97
N SER A 30 5.11 -13.44 -12.64
CA SER A 30 5.06 -14.21 -11.40
C SER A 30 5.69 -13.48 -10.19
N CYS A 31 5.94 -12.18 -10.29
CA CYS A 31 6.31 -11.39 -9.12
C CYS A 31 5.06 -11.20 -8.25
N GLU A 32 4.91 -12.08 -7.26
CA GLU A 32 3.85 -11.99 -6.25
C GLU A 32 3.87 -10.59 -5.61
N PRO A 33 2.76 -9.83 -5.66
CA PRO A 33 2.65 -8.64 -4.86
C PRO A 33 2.58 -9.05 -3.40
N ASP A 34 3.67 -8.83 -2.65
CA ASP A 34 3.69 -9.05 -1.21
C ASP A 34 2.70 -8.08 -0.54
N LEU A 35 1.56 -8.61 -0.09
CA LEU A 35 0.53 -7.82 0.60
C LEU A 35 1.10 -7.14 1.86
N LYS A 36 2.16 -7.72 2.46
CA LYS A 36 2.86 -7.13 3.60
C LYS A 36 3.61 -5.86 3.23
N GLU A 37 4.18 -5.82 2.02
CA GLU A 37 4.85 -4.63 1.47
C GLU A 37 3.84 -3.52 1.19
N VAL A 38 2.68 -3.88 0.62
CA VAL A 38 1.57 -2.94 0.37
C VAL A 38 1.01 -2.38 1.68
N ASP A 39 0.77 -3.23 2.69
CA ASP A 39 0.28 -2.80 4.00
C ASP A 39 1.29 -1.93 4.74
N ARG A 40 2.60 -2.21 4.59
CA ARG A 40 3.65 -1.34 5.12
C ARG A 40 3.63 0.03 4.45
N ILE A 41 3.54 0.09 3.12
CA ILE A 41 3.47 1.35 2.36
C ILE A 41 2.18 2.11 2.68
N ALA A 42 1.05 1.42 2.83
CA ALA A 42 -0.23 2.01 3.19
C ALA A 42 -0.21 2.58 4.61
N ASN A 43 0.41 1.91 5.58
CA ASN A 43 0.56 2.42 6.93
C ASN A 43 1.57 3.57 7.02
N MET A 44 2.67 3.55 6.27
CA MET A 44 3.60 4.68 6.19
C MET A 44 2.94 5.93 5.60
N LYS A 45 2.01 5.78 4.66
CA LYS A 45 1.22 6.90 4.13
C LYS A 45 0.08 7.34 5.06
N LYS A 46 -0.25 6.51 6.05
CA LYS A 46 -1.30 6.75 7.06
C LYS A 46 -0.75 7.27 8.38
N GLU A 47 0.57 7.40 8.52
CA GLU A 47 1.14 8.41 9.43
C GLU A 47 0.75 9.78 8.89
N GLU A 48 -0.52 10.16 9.11
CA GLU A 48 -0.94 11.54 9.03
C GLU A 48 0.07 12.33 9.87
N ALA A 49 0.60 13.43 9.32
CA ALA A 49 1.51 14.34 10.01
C ALA A 49 0.75 15.03 11.15
N VAL A 50 0.42 14.25 12.17
CA VAL A 50 -0.38 14.61 13.32
C VAL A 50 0.54 14.45 14.51
N ASP A 51 0.97 15.57 15.06
CA ASP A 51 1.73 15.55 16.30
C ASP A 51 0.77 15.18 17.44
N ILE A 52 1.12 14.14 18.20
CA ILE A 52 0.32 13.63 19.32
C ILE A 52 1.02 14.01 20.62
N SER A 53 0.54 15.07 21.25
CA SER A 53 0.97 15.50 22.57
C SER A 53 0.10 14.86 23.65
N ARG A 54 0.71 14.19 24.64
CA ARG A 54 0.01 13.57 25.79
C ARG A 54 0.15 14.42 27.04
N HIS A 55 -0.88 14.45 27.88
CA HIS A 55 -0.93 15.25 29.13
C HIS A 55 -0.66 16.73 28.89
N VAL A 56 -1.53 17.38 28.11
CA VAL A 56 -1.32 18.76 27.70
C VAL A 56 -2.08 19.73 28.59
N ASP A 57 -1.40 20.81 28.96
CA ASP A 57 -1.96 22.00 29.61
C ASP A 57 -1.80 23.18 28.65
N ILE A 58 -2.91 23.75 28.20
CA ILE A 58 -2.96 24.87 27.26
C ILE A 58 -3.50 26.10 27.98
N ILE A 59 -2.66 27.13 28.07
CA ILE A 59 -3.03 28.41 28.66
C ILE A 59 -3.38 29.38 27.53
N TYR A 60 -4.67 29.68 27.37
CA TYR A 60 -5.15 30.68 26.42
C TYR A 60 -5.36 32.03 27.12
N SER A 61 -4.73 33.08 26.57
CA SER A 61 -4.75 34.41 27.17
C SER A 61 -4.71 35.49 26.08
N ASP A 62 -5.87 36.05 25.76
CA ASP A 62 -6.02 37.22 24.86
C ASP A 62 -5.79 38.56 25.63
N SER A 63 -5.02 38.52 26.72
CA SER A 63 -4.54 39.68 27.50
C SER A 63 -3.43 39.22 28.45
N THR A 64 -2.81 40.10 29.22
CA THR A 64 -1.85 39.71 30.29
C THR A 64 -2.51 38.99 31.47
N ARG A 65 -3.85 38.90 31.50
CA ARG A 65 -4.62 38.08 32.44
C ARG A 65 -5.08 36.80 31.77
N VAL A 66 -4.73 35.66 32.37
CA VAL A 66 -5.11 34.31 31.92
C VAL A 66 -6.63 34.23 31.77
N LYS A 67 -7.10 33.83 30.57
CA LYS A 67 -8.54 33.75 30.26
C LYS A 67 -9.08 32.32 30.32
N ALA A 68 -8.26 31.30 30.03
CA ALA A 68 -8.62 29.90 30.22
C ALA A 68 -7.38 28.98 30.34
N ASN A 69 -7.45 27.98 31.22
CA ASN A 69 -6.53 26.83 31.25
C ASN A 69 -7.33 25.60 30.79
N LEU A 70 -6.83 24.92 29.76
CA LEU A 70 -7.42 23.70 29.21
C LEU A 70 -6.46 22.53 29.48
N THR A 71 -6.92 21.53 30.22
CA THR A 71 -6.18 20.29 30.45
C THR A 71 -6.79 19.17 29.64
N ALA A 72 -5.95 18.42 28.92
CA ALA A 72 -6.38 17.28 28.11
C ALA A 72 -5.39 16.11 28.22
N PRO A 73 -5.88 14.86 28.22
CA PRO A 73 -5.00 13.70 28.19
C PRO A 73 -4.25 13.57 26.86
N GLU A 74 -4.81 14.08 25.77
CA GLU A 74 -4.24 14.00 24.42
C GLU A 74 -4.67 15.19 23.56
N MET A 75 -3.74 15.74 22.78
CA MET A 75 -4.00 16.72 21.73
C MET A 75 -3.36 16.26 20.43
N ARG A 76 -4.10 16.41 19.33
CA ARG A 76 -3.71 16.04 17.97
C ARG A 76 -3.69 17.29 17.10
N ILE A 77 -2.54 17.68 16.59
CA ILE A 77 -2.41 18.83 15.68
C ILE A 77 -2.16 18.29 14.28
N LYS A 78 -3.14 18.46 13.38
CA LYS A 78 -2.99 18.07 11.97
C LYS A 78 -2.25 19.19 11.22
N HIS A 79 -1.16 18.83 10.56
CA HIS A 79 -0.51 19.72 9.59
C HIS A 79 -1.15 19.49 8.21
N ASP A 80 -1.61 20.57 7.56
CA ASP A 80 -2.09 20.57 6.16
C ASP A 80 -0.94 20.78 5.17
#